data_AF-A0A7X6TMQ1-F1
#
_entry.id   AF-A0A7X6TMQ1-F1
#
_cell.length_a   1.000
_cell.length_b   1.000
_cell.length_c   1.000
_cell.angle_alpha   90.00
_cell.angle_beta   90.00
_cell.angle_gamma   90.00
#
_symmetry.space_group_name_H-M   'P 1'
#
loop_
_entity.id
_entity.type
_entity.pdbx_description
1 polymer ?
#
loop_
_entity_poly.entity_id
_entity_poly.type
_entity_poly.pdbx_seq_one_letter_code
_entity_poly.pdbx_strand_id
1 'polypeptide(L)'
;KGFVFTIDVAVKPEVTLGEYKGITAYRPPAEVTEEDIEKDIERERQKVARTVPVTDRPVAEGDTVNIDYEGFKEGVAFEGGQGADYDL
;
A
#
# COMPACT_ATOMS: atom_id res chain seq x y z
N LYS A 1 38.46 -47.58 33.17
CA LYS A 1 38.97 -46.58 32.18
C LYS A 1 37.89 -45.51 32.09
N GLY A 2 38.18 -44.28 32.53
CA GLY A 2 37.23 -43.17 32.49
C GLY A 2 37.09 -42.64 31.07
N PHE A 3 35.85 -42.43 30.63
CA PHE A 3 35.58 -41.77 29.36
C PHE A 3 35.68 -40.26 29.54
N VAL A 4 36.43 -39.61 28.66
CA VAL A 4 36.51 -38.15 28.55
C VAL A 4 35.83 -37.77 27.26
N PHE A 5 34.89 -36.84 27.33
CA PHE A 5 34.26 -36.25 26.16
C PHE A 5 34.47 -34.74 26.19
N THR A 6 34.77 -34.20 25.03
CA THR A 6 34.95 -32.76 24.79
C THR A 6 33.72 -32.27 24.05
N ILE A 7 33.11 -31.19 24.53
CA ILE A 7 31.95 -30.57 23.89
C ILE A 7 32.36 -29.15 23.53
N ASP A 8 32.33 -28.86 22.23
CA ASP A 8 32.50 -27.50 21.72
C ASP A 8 31.17 -26.75 21.83
N VAL A 9 31.19 -25.61 22.52
CA VAL A 9 30.04 -24.72 22.66
C VAL A 9 30.43 -23.37 22.08
N ALA A 10 29.67 -22.90 21.09
CA ALA A 10 29.86 -21.59 20.51
C ALA A 10 29.39 -20.50 21.50
N VAL A 11 30.32 -19.65 21.93
CA VAL A 11 30.02 -18.48 22.77
C VAL A 11 29.79 -17.28 21.86
N LYS A 12 28.75 -16.49 22.16
CA LYS A 12 28.41 -15.29 21.38
C LYS A 12 29.54 -14.26 21.54
N PRO A 13 30.11 -13.72 20.45
CA PRO A 13 31.24 -12.79 20.53
C PRO A 13 30.81 -11.47 21.20
N GLU A 14 31.75 -10.82 21.86
CA GLU A 14 31.54 -9.48 22.42
C GLU A 14 31.30 -8.47 21.30
N VAL A 15 30.29 -7.62 21.49
CA VAL A 15 29.88 -6.63 20.50
C VAL A 15 30.63 -5.34 20.76
N THR A 16 31.63 -5.03 19.94
CA THR A 16 32.27 -3.71 19.94
C THR A 16 31.45 -2.75 19.10
N LEU A 17 30.79 -1.80 19.74
CA LEU A 17 30.11 -0.71 19.03
C LEU A 17 31.18 0.16 18.33
N GLY A 18 31.04 0.35 17.01
CA GLY A 18 31.86 1.31 16.26
C GLY A 18 31.51 2.77 16.60
N GLU A 19 32.08 3.73 15.87
CA GLU A 19 31.74 5.15 16.03
C GLU A 19 30.30 5.43 15.54
N TYR A 20 29.34 5.40 16.48
CA TYR A 20 27.93 5.70 16.22
C TYR A 20 27.60 7.19 16.36
N LYS A 21 28.54 7.98 16.91
CA LYS A 21 28.38 9.43 17.10
C LYS A 21 29.04 10.15 15.90
N GLY A 22 28.27 10.99 15.21
CA GLY A 22 28.76 11.76 14.05
C GLY A 22 28.18 11.34 12.70
N ILE A 23 27.28 10.35 12.66
CA ILE A 23 26.54 10.01 11.44
C ILE A 23 25.57 11.15 11.13
N THR A 24 25.77 11.83 10.01
CA THR A 24 24.86 12.85 9.51
C THR A 24 23.62 12.19 8.92
N ALA A 25 22.51 12.24 9.66
CA ALA A 25 21.20 11.88 9.12
C ALA A 25 20.60 13.10 8.41
N TYR A 26 20.45 13.01 7.09
CA TYR A 26 19.72 14.04 6.34
C TYR A 26 18.23 13.94 6.69
N ARG A 27 17.70 14.98 7.33
CA ARG A 27 16.26 15.15 7.52
C ARG A 27 15.75 16.09 6.45
N PRO A 28 14.99 15.61 5.45
CA PRO A 28 14.32 16.52 4.52
C PRO A 28 13.37 17.42 5.32
N PRO A 29 13.28 18.72 4.96
CA PRO A 29 12.26 19.58 5.54
C PRO A 29 10.88 19.03 5.14
N ALA A 30 9.98 18.91 6.13
CA ALA A 30 8.59 18.59 5.89
C ALA A 30 7.84 19.91 5.69
N GLU A 31 7.81 20.40 4.45
CA GLU A 31 7.00 21.56 4.08
C GLU A 31 5.63 21.05 3.65
N VAL A 32 4.58 21.56 4.29
CA VAL A 32 3.19 21.34 3.88
C VAL A 32 2.78 22.58 3.11
N THR A 33 2.40 22.40 1.85
CA THR A 33 1.94 23.52 1.01
C THR A 33 0.44 23.75 1.20
N GLU A 34 -0.05 24.95 0.84
CA GLU A 34 -1.50 25.22 0.81
C GLU A 34 -2.22 24.30 -0.19
N GLU A 35 -1.56 23.93 -1.30
CA GLU A 35 -2.09 22.98 -2.28
C GLU A 35 -2.31 21.58 -1.68
N ASP A 36 -1.40 21.11 -0.81
CA ASP A 36 -1.56 19.81 -0.13
C ASP A 36 -2.76 19.84 0.83
N ILE A 37 -2.99 20.97 1.50
CA ILE A 37 -4.13 21.17 2.39
C ILE A 37 -5.43 21.17 1.58
N GLU A 38 -5.49 21.89 0.46
CA GLU A 38 -6.66 21.91 -0.41
C GLU A 38 -6.97 20.53 -1.00
N LYS A 39 -5.95 19.78 -1.43
CA LYS A 39 -6.11 18.40 -1.91
C LYS A 39 -6.66 17.48 -0.84
N ASP A 40 -6.15 17.59 0.39
CA ASP A 40 -6.63 16.77 1.50
C ASP A 40 -8.08 17.13 1.88
N ILE A 41 -8.43 18.41 1.91
CA ILE A 41 -9.81 18.86 2.13
C ILE A 41 -10.72 18.31 1.03
N GLU A 42 -10.33 18.43 -0.23
CA GLU A 42 -11.15 17.95 -1.34
C GLU A 42 -11.31 16.42 -1.31
N ARG A 43 -10.25 15.68 -0.96
CA ARG A 43 -10.32 14.22 -0.76
C ARG A 43 -11.32 13.85 0.34
N GLU A 44 -11.28 14.53 1.48
CA GLU A 44 -12.22 14.25 2.57
C GLU A 44 -13.66 14.64 2.19
N ARG A 45 -13.86 15.71 1.42
CA ARG A 45 -15.19 16.10 0.89
C ARG A 45 -15.75 15.04 -0.06
N GLN A 46 -14.93 14.49 -0.95
CA GLN A 46 -15.33 13.44 -1.89
C GLN A 46 -15.69 12.14 -1.16
N LYS A 47 -14.96 11.76 -0.10
CA LYS A 47 -15.29 10.58 0.72
C LYS A 47 -16.66 10.65 1.39
N VAL A 48 -17.12 11.86 1.75
CA VAL A 48 -18.41 12.08 2.44
C VAL A 48 -19.51 12.46 1.44
N ALA A 49 -19.20 12.55 0.15
CA ALA A 49 -20.17 12.85 -0.87
C ALA A 49 -21.20 11.72 -0.99
N ARG A 50 -22.47 12.11 -1.15
CA ARG A 50 -23.55 11.15 -1.40
C ARG A 50 -23.62 10.87 -2.89
N THR A 51 -23.55 9.59 -3.26
CA THR A 51 -23.80 9.14 -4.63
C THR A 51 -25.28 9.34 -4.97
N VAL A 52 -25.55 10.03 -6.08
CA VAL A 52 -26.90 10.25 -6.61
C VAL A 52 -27.00 9.49 -7.93
N PRO A 53 -28.06 8.67 -8.15
CA PRO A 53 -28.22 7.95 -9.39
C PRO A 53 -28.40 8.93 -10.56
N VAL A 54 -27.51 8.84 -11.54
CA VAL A 54 -27.56 9.60 -12.79
C VAL A 54 -28.09 8.66 -13.87
N THR A 55 -29.26 8.98 -14.45
CA THR A 55 -29.91 8.13 -15.48
C THR A 55 -30.09 8.85 -16.83
N ASP A 56 -29.98 10.18 -16.85
CA ASP A 56 -30.36 11.00 -18.01
C ASP A 56 -29.16 11.51 -18.84
N ARG A 57 -27.93 11.08 -18.52
CA ARG A 57 -26.73 11.46 -19.28
C ARG A 57 -25.72 10.31 -19.38
N PRO A 58 -24.84 10.31 -20.41
CA PRO A 58 -23.69 9.42 -20.46
C PRO A 58 -22.79 9.57 -19.22
N VAL A 59 -22.07 8.49 -18.91
CA VAL A 59 -21.06 8.44 -17.84
C VAL A 59 -19.93 9.43 -18.10
N ALA A 60 -19.49 10.11 -17.04
CA ALA A 60 -18.43 11.10 -17.05
C ALA A 60 -17.39 10.79 -15.97
N GLU A 61 -16.21 11.42 -16.07
CA GLU A 61 -15.20 11.33 -15.01
C GLU A 61 -15.76 11.81 -13.67
N GLY A 62 -15.65 10.96 -12.64
CA GLY A 62 -16.19 11.21 -11.30
C GLY A 62 -17.55 10.55 -11.02
N ASP A 63 -18.18 9.91 -12.00
CA ASP A 63 -19.35 9.06 -11.76
C ASP A 63 -18.92 7.68 -11.24
N THR A 64 -19.68 7.14 -10.29
CA THR A 64 -19.55 5.73 -9.89
C THR A 64 -20.40 4.87 -10.80
N VAL A 65 -19.80 3.85 -11.40
CA VAL A 65 -20.50 2.91 -12.29
C VAL A 65 -20.50 1.52 -11.67
N ASN A 66 -21.68 0.88 -11.65
CA ASN A 66 -21.80 -0.52 -11.28
C ASN A 66 -21.76 -1.34 -12.57
N ILE A 67 -20.74 -2.18 -12.72
CA ILE A 67 -20.57 -3.01 -13.93
C ILE A 67 -20.30 -4.47 -13.58
N ASP A 68 -20.82 -5.34 -14.45
CA ASP A 68 -20.44 -6.74 -14.53
C ASP A 68 -19.43 -6.91 -15.67
N TYR A 69 -18.29 -7.56 -15.39
CA TYR A 69 -17.26 -7.80 -16.41
C TYR A 69 -16.76 -9.23 -16.39
N GLU A 70 -16.39 -9.72 -17.56
CA GLU A 70 -15.73 -11.00 -17.77
C GLU A 70 -14.53 -10.81 -18.70
N GLY A 71 -13.34 -11.04 -18.15
CA GLY A 71 -12.06 -10.90 -18.81
C GLY A 71 -11.65 -12.19 -19.50
N PHE A 72 -11.46 -12.11 -20.81
CA PHE A 72 -10.98 -13.23 -21.62
C PHE A 72 -9.54 -12.97 -22.04
N LYS A 73 -8.67 -13.97 -21.87
CA LYS A 73 -7.33 -13.99 -22.47
C LYS A 73 -7.32 -15.06 -23.56
N GLU A 74 -7.09 -14.64 -24.81
CA GLU A 74 -7.07 -15.55 -25.97
C GLU A 74 -8.34 -16.40 -26.13
N GLY A 75 -9.50 -15.84 -25.74
CA GLY A 75 -10.80 -16.52 -25.80
C GLY A 75 -11.11 -17.46 -24.63
N VAL A 76 -10.20 -17.60 -23.67
CA VAL A 76 -10.41 -18.36 -22.44
C VAL A 76 -10.57 -17.40 -21.27
N ALA A 77 -11.68 -17.51 -20.51
CA ALA A 77 -11.86 -16.77 -19.27
C ALA A 77 -10.77 -17.19 -18.28
N PHE A 78 -10.08 -16.21 -17.68
CA PHE A 78 -9.03 -16.49 -16.71
C PHE A 78 -9.52 -16.28 -15.28
N GLU A 79 -8.93 -17.02 -14.33
CA GLU A 79 -9.28 -16.93 -12.92
C GLU A 79 -8.97 -15.53 -12.36
N GLY A 80 -9.98 -14.89 -11.75
CA GLY A 80 -9.92 -13.49 -11.33
C GLY A 80 -10.30 -12.47 -12.42
N GLY A 81 -10.69 -12.91 -13.62
CA GLY A 81 -11.19 -12.07 -14.69
C GLY A 81 -12.70 -11.76 -14.63
N GLN A 82 -13.45 -12.37 -13.74
CA GLN A 82 -14.90 -12.19 -13.62
C GLN A 82 -15.25 -11.38 -12.35
N GLY A 83 -16.05 -10.34 -12.50
CA GLY A 83 -16.61 -9.55 -11.39
C GLY A 83 -18.08 -9.22 -11.67
N ALA A 84 -18.93 -9.38 -10.66
CA ALA A 84 -20.34 -8.98 -10.69
C ALA A 84 -20.59 -7.93 -9.61
N ASP A 85 -21.51 -6.99 -9.87
CA ASP A 85 -21.85 -5.86 -9.00
C ASP A 85 -20.62 -5.04 -8.57
N TYR A 86 -19.69 -4.81 -9.48
CA TYR A 86 -18.43 -4.11 -9.16
C TYR A 86 -18.59 -2.59 -9.36
N ASP A 87 -18.54 -1.85 -8.24
CA ASP A 87 -18.56 -0.39 -8.23
C ASP A 87 -17.16 0.18 -8.54
N LEU A 88 -17.07 1.01 -9.58
CA LEU A 88 -15.86 1.73 -10.02
C LEU A 88 -16.01 3.24 -9.90
#